data_AF-A0A4R4FFE5-F1
#
_entry.id   AF-A0A4R4FFE5-F1
#
_cell.length_a   1.000
_cell.length_b   1.000
_cell.length_c   1.000
_cell.angle_alpha   90.00
_cell.angle_beta   90.00
_cell.angle_gamma   90.00
#
_symmetry.space_group_name_H-M   'P 1'
#
loop_
_entity.id
_entity.type
_entity.pdbx_description
1 polymer ?
#
loop_
_entity_poly.entity_id
_entity_poly.type
_entity_poly.pdbx_seq_one_letter_code
_entity_poly.pdbx_strand_id
1 'polypeptide(L)' 'MWIVTAICAALSIVLLSGRGSFLIAGYNTADKKEKEKYDEKKLCRVMGAGMSVITVIFLLYTGGRL' A
#
# COMPACT_ATOMS: atom_id res chain seq x y z
N MET A 1 4.66 1.44 -18.39
CA MET A 1 4.35 2.34 -17.25
C MET A 1 2.91 2.18 -16.78
N TRP A 2 1.91 2.27 -17.66
CA TRP A 2 0.50 2.09 -17.30
C TRP A 2 0.14 0.79 -16.57
N ILE A 3 0.73 -0.36 -16.95
CA ILE A 3 0.51 -1.64 -16.27
C ILE A 3 0.99 -1.58 -14.81
N VAL A 4 2.18 -1.01 -14.57
CA VAL A 4 2.73 -0.85 -13.21
C VAL A 4 1.84 0.06 -12.39
N THR A 5 1.39 1.18 -12.96
CA THR A 5 0.46 2.10 -12.29
C THR A 5 -0.87 1.40 -11.94
N ALA A 6 -1.42 0.59 -12.83
CA ALA A 6 -2.65 -0.18 -12.57
C ALA A 6 -2.47 -1.19 -11.42
N ILE A 7 -1.34 -1.88 -11.39
CA ILE A 7 -1.01 -2.81 -10.29
C ILE A 7 -0.87 -2.04 -8.96
N CYS A 8 -0.12 -0.95 -8.93
CA CYS A 8 0.04 -0.13 -7.72
C CYS A 8 -1.29 0.46 -7.23
N ALA A 9 -2.16 0.87 -8.14
CA ALA A 9 -3.50 1.35 -7.82
C ALA A 9 -4.37 0.23 -7.20
N ALA A 10 -4.36 -0.97 -7.78
CA ALA A 10 -5.08 -2.12 -7.25
C ALA A 10 -4.58 -2.50 -5.85
N LEU A 11 -3.27 -2.57 -5.64
CA LEU A 11 -2.67 -2.85 -4.34
C LEU A 11 -3.01 -1.77 -3.30
N SER A 12 -3.02 -0.49 -3.69
CA SER A 12 -3.43 0.61 -2.82
C SER A 12 -4.87 0.44 -2.34
N ILE A 13 -5.79 0.06 -3.23
CA ILE A 13 -7.21 -0.17 -2.88
C ILE A 13 -7.35 -1.34 -1.89
N VAL A 14 -6.62 -2.43 -2.11
CA VAL A 14 -6.63 -3.60 -1.22
C VAL A 14 -6.10 -3.24 0.18
N LEU A 15 -5.03 -2.45 0.25
CA LEU A 15 -4.45 -1.95 1.50
C LEU A 15 -5.40 -0.96 2.23
N LEU A 16 -6.00 -0.01 1.50
CA LEU A 16 -6.96 0.95 2.07
C LEU A 16 -8.23 0.27 2.62
N SER A 17 -8.62 -0.86 2.02
CA SER A 17 -9.73 -1.68 2.53
C SER A 17 -9.44 -2.35 3.87
N GLY A 18 -8.18 -2.31 4.35
CA GLY A 18 -7.77 -2.92 5.61
C GLY A 18 -7.61 -4.44 5.55
N ARG A 19 -7.59 -5.02 4.34
CA ARG A 19 -7.51 -6.47 4.09
C ARG A 19 -6.15 -6.91 3.53
N GLY A 20 -5.28 -5.96 3.20
CA GLY A 20 -3.97 -6.21 2.59
C GLY A 20 -2.82 -6.41 3.58
N SER A 21 -3.08 -6.73 4.85
CA SER A 21 -2.04 -6.92 5.86
C SER A 21 -1.03 -8.01 5.49
N PHE A 22 -1.45 -9.01 4.71
CA PHE A 22 -0.57 -10.07 4.17
C PHE A 22 0.55 -9.52 3.26
N LEU A 23 0.38 -8.33 2.67
CA LEU A 23 1.38 -7.68 1.83
C LEU A 23 2.47 -6.96 2.63
N ILE A 24 2.27 -6.77 3.95
CA ILE A 24 3.19 -6.02 4.80
C ILE A 24 4.19 -7.00 5.41
N ALA A 25 5.27 -7.30 4.69
CA ALA A 25 6.29 -8.27 5.11
C ALA A 25 6.86 -7.96 6.50
N GLY A 26 7.15 -6.68 6.81
CA GLY A 26 7.64 -6.27 8.13
C GLY A 26 6.66 -6.55 9.27
N TYR A 27 5.35 -6.44 9.01
CA TYR A 27 4.33 -6.86 9.97
C TYR A 27 4.28 -8.38 10.07
N ASN A 28 4.32 -9.11 8.95
CA ASN A 28 4.19 -10.57 8.95
C ASN A 28 5.37 -11.33 9.54
N THR A 29 6.58 -10.79 9.43
CA THR A 29 7.80 -11.36 10.03
C THR A 29 7.96 -10.98 11.50
N ALA A 30 7.20 -10.00 12.01
CA ALA A 30 7.25 -9.64 13.41
C ALA A 30 6.68 -10.75 14.30
N ASP A 31 7.31 -10.98 15.45
CA ASP A 31 6.81 -11.89 16.48
C ASP A 31 5.44 -11.45 17.02
N LYS A 32 4.68 -12.40 17.58
CA LYS A 32 3.31 -12.14 18.07
C LYS A 32 3.21 -10.91 18.99
N LYS A 33 4.14 -10.77 19.94
CA LYS A 33 4.18 -9.64 20.89
C LYS A 33 4.36 -8.29 20.19
N GLU A 34 5.13 -8.25 19.11
CA GLU A 34 5.33 -7.03 18.32
C GLU A 34 4.13 -6.76 17.41
N LYS A 35 3.56 -7.79 16.79
CA LYS A 35 2.32 -7.67 15.99
C LYS A 35 1.16 -7.09 16.78
N GLU A 36 0.96 -7.53 18.03
CA GLU A 36 -0.14 -7.08 18.90
C GLU A 36 -0.09 -5.58 19.23
N LYS A 37 1.07 -4.92 19.08
CA LYS A 37 1.19 -3.46 19.27
C LYS A 37 0.57 -2.66 18.13
N TYR A 38 0.35 -3.28 16.97
CA TYR A 38 -0.18 -2.61 15.79
C TYR A 38 -1.66 -2.91 15.60
N ASP A 39 -2.45 -1.87 15.31
CA ASP A 39 -3.77 -2.06 14.73
C ASP A 39 -3.60 -2.43 13.25
N GLU A 40 -3.91 -3.68 12.92
CA GLU A 40 -3.76 -4.22 11.57
C GLU A 40 -4.48 -3.39 10.51
N LYS A 41 -5.71 -2.94 10.78
CA LYS A 41 -6.49 -2.15 9.83
C LYS A 41 -5.90 -0.77 9.64
N LYS A 42 -5.47 -0.12 10.72
CA LYS A 42 -4.84 1.20 10.67
C LYS A 42 -3.49 1.13 9.94
N LEU A 43 -2.67 0.13 10.25
CA LEU A 43 -1.39 -0.10 9.58
C LEU A 43 -1.58 -0.32 8.07
N CYS A 44 -2.56 -1.15 7.70
CA CYS A 44 -2.89 -1.44 6.31
C CYS A 44 -3.37 -0.18 5.57
N ARG A 45 -4.22 0.65 6.20
CA ARG A 45 -4.67 1.93 5.63
C ARG A 45 -3.55 2.94 5.48
N VAL A 46 -2.64 3.05 6.44
CA VAL A 46 -1.49 3.96 6.35
C VAL A 46 -0.56 3.55 5.21
N MET A 47 -0.26 2.26 5.08
CA MET A 47 0.53 1.74 3.96
C MET A 47 -0.17 1.97 2.61
N GLY A 48 -1.48 1.73 2.54
CA GLY A 48 -2.29 2.00 1.34
C GLY A 48 -2.34 3.48 0.96
N ALA A 49 -2.43 4.38 1.94
CA ALA A 49 -2.40 5.83 1.71
C ALA A 49 -1.02 6.30 1.23
N GLY A 50 0.08 5.78 1.80
CA GLY A 50 1.42 6.08 1.31
C GLY A 50 1.61 5.60 -0.13
N MET A 51 1.17 4.38 -0.43
CA MET A 51 1.26 3.81 -1.78
C MET A 51 0.40 4.59 -2.79
N SER A 52 -0.80 5.06 -2.40
CA SER A 52 -1.67 5.82 -3.30
C SER A 52 -1.06 7.17 -3.66
N VAL A 53 -0.45 7.89 -2.71
CA VAL A 53 0.25 9.15 -2.96
C VAL A 53 1.38 8.96 -3.98
N ILE A 54 2.23 7.95 -3.77
CA ILE A 54 3.33 7.63 -4.70
C ILE A 54 2.78 7.28 -6.09
N THR A 55 1.69 6.50 -6.15
CA THR A 55 1.05 6.10 -7.40
C THR A 55 0.51 7.30 -8.17
N VAL A 56 -0.11 8.26 -7.49
CA VAL A 56 -0.62 9.51 -8.10
C VAL A 56 0.54 10.37 -8.63
N ILE A 57 1.61 10.55 -7.85
CA ILE A 57 2.79 11.32 -8.30
C ILE A 57 3.40 10.67 -9.55
N PHE A 58 3.56 9.34 -9.54
CA PHE A 58 4.10 8.60 -10.67
C PHE A 58 3.21 8.71 -11.92
N LEU A 59 1.89 8.64 -11.75
CA LEU A 59 0.91 8.83 -12.83
C LEU A 59 1.02 10.24 -13.43
N LEU A 60 1.10 11.28 -12.60
CA LEU A 60 1.23 12.66 -13.09
C LEU A 60 2.54 12.87 -13.86
N TYR A 61 3.65 12.36 -13.34
CA TYR A 61 4.96 12.48 -13.98
C TYR A 61 5.03 11.74 -15.33
N THR A 62 4.39 10.57 -15.44
CA THR A 62 4.39 9.78 -16.67
C THR A 62 3.31 10.20 -17.65
N GLY A 63 2.15 10.64 -17.18
CA GLY A 63 1.04 11.15 -17.99
C GLY A 63 1.30 12.54 -18.59
N GLY A 64 2.04 13.40 -17.89
CA GLY A 64 2.46 14.71 -18.42
C GLY A 64 3.63 14.65 -19.41
N ARG A 65 4.16 13.45 -19.67
CA ARG A 65 5.29 13.22 -20.59
C ARG A 65 4.85 12.59 -21.93
N LEU A 66 3.55 12.35 -22.11
CA LEU A 66 2.94 11.79 -23.32
C LEU A 66 2.35 12.89 -24.21
#